data_AF-A0A6I9N355-F1
#
_entry.id   AF-A0A6I9N355-F1
#
_cell.length_a   1.000
_cell.length_b   1.000
_cell.length_c   1.000
_cell.angle_alpha   90.00
_cell.angle_beta   90.00
_cell.angle_gamma   90.00
#
_symmetry.space_group_name_H-M   'P 1'
#
loop_
_entity.id
_entity.type
_entity.pdbx_description
1 polymer ?
#
loop_
_entity_poly.entity_id
_entity_poly.type
_entity_poly.pdbx_seq_one_letter_code
_entity_poly.pdbx_strand_id
1 'polypeptide(L)'
;EGPFPAVLDLYTFGGGLSEKRASLLASHGFVVLTVALYGHDDMAKNIKEVHLDYFEEAIAFLKKQDKVGSKAVGVISISKSGDLALSIASNLPDVGVTVWINGCSANTMLPLYYNKSQILPALMFDLSRMIPTDSGAFNCKYVMQNPLAEENKATLIPIERAEGRFLFVASEDDLNWDSKAYVENMVERLQRHGKDNYESVCYPGAGHYLEPPYGPYCPSSFHGVVGKPVLWGGEAASHAAAEVHLWRKIQEFLRTHLSCDAPQTKARL
;
A
#
# COMPACT_ATOMS: atom_id res chain seq x y z
N GLU A 1 -3.05 -19.15 20.90
CA GLU A 1 -1.62 -19.00 21.22
C GLU A 1 -0.84 -18.99 19.91
N GLY A 2 0.30 -18.29 19.86
CA GLY A 2 1.12 -18.14 18.63
C GLY A 2 1.99 -19.38 18.35
N PRO A 3 2.92 -19.30 17.38
CA PRO A 3 3.34 -18.10 16.66
C PRO A 3 2.38 -17.68 15.53
N PHE A 4 2.47 -16.41 15.10
CA PHE A 4 1.61 -15.81 14.08
C PHE A 4 2.42 -15.18 12.93
N PRO A 5 1.84 -15.09 11.72
CA PRO A 5 2.42 -14.34 10.61
C PRO A 5 2.53 -12.85 10.95
N ALA A 6 3.67 -12.24 10.58
CA ALA A 6 3.94 -10.83 10.77
C ALA A 6 3.52 -9.99 9.56
N VAL A 7 2.90 -8.84 9.80
CA VAL A 7 2.47 -7.88 8.78
C VAL A 7 2.89 -6.46 9.16
N LEU A 8 3.58 -5.77 8.26
CA LEU A 8 3.83 -4.33 8.32
C LEU A 8 2.66 -3.60 7.64
N ASP A 9 2.00 -2.72 8.37
CA ASP A 9 0.86 -1.95 7.92
C ASP A 9 1.27 -0.50 7.59
N LEU A 10 1.18 -0.16 6.31
CA LEU A 10 1.50 1.17 5.79
C LEU A 10 0.20 1.89 5.42
N TYR A 11 -0.23 2.83 6.25
CA TYR A 11 -1.45 3.58 5.96
C TYR A 11 -1.19 4.78 5.02
N THR A 12 -2.17 5.65 4.83
CA THR A 12 -2.08 6.76 3.87
C THR A 12 -1.16 7.89 4.31
N PHE A 13 -0.71 8.67 3.32
CA PHE A 13 0.01 9.91 3.51
C PHE A 13 -0.92 11.01 4.05
N GLY A 14 -0.77 11.40 5.32
CA GLY A 14 -1.60 12.41 5.96
C GLY A 14 -1.16 12.84 7.37
N GLY A 15 0.03 12.42 7.82
CA GLY A 15 0.62 12.85 9.10
C GLY A 15 0.03 12.21 10.36
N GLY A 16 -0.87 11.23 10.23
CA GLY A 16 -1.47 10.51 11.36
C GLY A 16 -1.25 9.00 11.28
N LEU A 17 -1.13 8.36 12.44
CA LEU A 17 -1.14 6.91 12.58
C LEU A 17 -2.60 6.42 12.69
N SER A 18 -3.00 5.48 11.83
CA SER A 18 -4.31 4.80 11.93
C SER A 18 -4.07 3.32 12.21
N GLU A 19 -4.49 2.87 13.39
CA GLU A 19 -4.33 1.47 13.81
C GLU A 19 -5.58 0.62 13.54
N LYS A 20 -6.62 1.19 12.89
CA LYS A 20 -7.89 0.48 12.63
C LYS A 20 -7.66 -0.82 11.84
N ARG A 21 -6.91 -0.73 10.74
CA ARG A 21 -6.63 -1.90 9.88
C ARG A 21 -5.77 -2.94 10.60
N ALA A 22 -4.70 -2.49 11.26
CA ALA A 22 -3.81 -3.37 12.00
C ALA A 22 -4.48 -4.08 13.18
N SER A 23 -5.25 -3.38 14.00
CA SER A 23 -5.97 -3.97 15.13
C SER A 23 -6.98 -5.03 14.68
N LEU A 24 -7.70 -4.79 13.57
CA LEU A 24 -8.61 -5.75 12.99
C LEU A 24 -7.90 -6.95 12.36
N LEU A 25 -6.74 -6.77 11.71
CA LEU A 25 -5.93 -7.90 11.27
C LEU A 25 -5.39 -8.69 12.48
N ALA A 26 -4.95 -8.03 13.54
CA ALA A 26 -4.43 -8.69 14.74
C ALA A 26 -5.49 -9.60 15.39
N SER A 27 -6.78 -9.21 15.37
CA SER A 27 -7.88 -10.06 15.85
C SER A 27 -8.11 -11.32 15.01
N HIS A 28 -7.44 -11.46 13.86
CA HIS A 28 -7.54 -12.57 12.92
C HIS A 28 -6.26 -13.43 12.85
N GLY A 29 -5.39 -13.32 13.86
CA GLY A 29 -4.23 -14.21 14.03
C GLY A 29 -2.96 -13.73 13.33
N PHE A 30 -2.73 -12.41 13.31
CA PHE A 30 -1.51 -11.80 12.77
C PHE A 30 -0.81 -10.98 13.87
N VAL A 31 0.52 -10.88 13.82
CA VAL A 31 1.24 -9.79 14.51
C VAL A 31 1.36 -8.64 13.52
N VAL A 32 0.78 -7.48 13.85
CA VAL A 32 0.74 -6.34 12.92
C VAL A 32 1.43 -5.14 13.55
N LEU A 33 2.33 -4.52 12.79
CA LEU A 33 2.98 -3.26 13.16
C LEU A 33 2.56 -2.18 12.17
N THR A 34 1.85 -1.16 12.65
CA THR A 34 1.61 0.06 11.85
C THR A 34 2.77 1.03 12.06
N VAL A 35 3.30 1.57 10.97
CA VAL A 35 4.32 2.63 11.03
C VAL A 35 3.75 3.93 10.45
N ALA A 36 4.11 5.04 11.06
CA ALA A 36 3.81 6.35 10.51
C ALA A 36 4.80 6.68 9.38
N LEU A 37 4.32 7.34 8.33
CA LEU A 37 5.20 7.76 7.23
C LEU A 37 5.96 9.05 7.57
N TYR A 38 5.33 9.96 8.33
CA TYR A 38 5.89 11.23 8.81
C TYR A 38 4.96 11.88 9.82
N GLY A 39 5.43 12.92 10.51
CA GLY A 39 4.60 13.84 11.30
C GLY A 39 3.92 13.29 12.55
N HIS A 40 4.21 12.04 12.93
CA HIS A 40 3.74 11.42 14.18
C HIS A 40 4.81 11.54 15.28
N ASP A 41 4.40 11.88 16.50
CA ASP A 41 5.28 12.08 17.65
C ASP A 41 6.50 12.99 17.38
N ASP A 42 7.70 12.43 17.47
CA ASP A 42 8.98 13.12 17.27
C ASP A 42 9.40 13.18 15.79
N MET A 43 8.66 12.55 14.88
CA MET A 43 8.93 12.61 13.45
C MET A 43 8.75 14.02 12.88
N ALA A 44 9.56 14.34 11.88
CA ALA A 44 9.44 15.60 11.15
C ALA A 44 8.04 15.73 10.51
N LYS A 45 7.38 16.86 10.76
CA LYS A 45 6.07 17.19 10.17
C LYS A 45 6.13 17.48 8.68
N ASN A 46 7.27 17.98 8.22
CA ASN A 46 7.51 18.31 6.81
C ASN A 46 8.75 17.55 6.35
N ILE A 47 8.54 16.49 5.57
CA ILE A 47 9.60 15.71 4.96
C ILE A 47 9.78 16.10 3.49
N LYS A 48 11.02 16.05 3.01
CA LYS A 48 11.37 16.35 1.60
C LYS A 48 11.72 15.11 0.79
N GLU A 49 11.90 13.99 1.47
CA GLU A 49 12.37 12.72 0.95
C GLU A 49 11.92 11.61 1.90
N VAL A 50 11.87 10.39 1.39
CA VAL A 50 11.58 9.18 2.17
C VAL A 50 12.79 8.26 2.10
N HIS A 51 13.11 7.59 3.21
CA HIS A 51 14.24 6.67 3.30
C HIS A 51 13.73 5.24 3.54
N LEU A 52 14.16 4.29 2.71
CA LEU A 52 13.82 2.87 2.88
C LEU A 52 14.41 2.27 4.16
N ASP A 53 15.51 2.83 4.66
CA ASP A 53 16.20 2.43 5.88
C ASP A 53 15.24 2.38 7.08
N TYR A 54 14.30 3.33 7.18
CA TYR A 54 13.26 3.35 8.22
C TYR A 54 12.37 2.10 8.20
N PHE A 55 11.97 1.66 7.00
CA PHE A 55 11.13 0.47 6.85
C PHE A 55 11.93 -0.82 7.04
N GLU A 56 13.21 -0.84 6.65
CA GLU A 56 14.10 -1.96 6.93
C GLU A 56 14.26 -2.18 8.44
N GLU A 57 14.47 -1.10 9.21
CA GLU A 57 14.50 -1.15 10.67
C GLU A 57 13.18 -1.64 11.27
N ALA A 58 12.04 -1.16 10.77
CA ALA A 58 10.71 -1.60 11.22
C ALA A 58 10.48 -3.09 10.96
N ILE A 59 10.88 -3.61 9.79
CA ILE A 59 10.81 -5.03 9.46
C ILE A 59 11.71 -5.84 10.41
N ALA A 60 12.95 -5.39 10.64
CA ALA A 60 13.87 -6.05 11.55
C ALA A 60 13.36 -6.07 12.99
N PHE A 61 12.70 -5.00 13.45
CA PHE A 61 12.05 -4.94 14.75
C PHE A 61 10.84 -5.88 14.83
N LEU A 62 9.96 -5.88 13.83
CA LEU A 62 8.78 -6.74 13.79
C LEU A 62 9.16 -8.22 13.81
N LYS A 63 10.20 -8.62 13.08
CA LYS A 63 10.69 -10.01 13.05
C LYS A 63 11.24 -10.50 14.40
N LYS A 64 11.62 -9.61 15.30
CA LYS A 64 12.19 -9.96 16.63
C LYS A 64 11.12 -10.19 17.70
N GLN A 65 9.83 -9.97 17.40
CA GLN A 65 8.78 -10.12 18.40
C GLN A 65 8.52 -11.59 18.74
N ASP A 66 8.39 -11.92 20.02
CA ASP A 66 8.30 -13.31 20.54
C ASP A 66 7.20 -14.18 19.91
N LYS A 67 6.15 -13.55 19.39
CA LYS A 67 5.00 -14.24 18.80
C LYS A 67 5.03 -14.32 17.28
N VAL A 68 6.10 -13.85 16.62
CA VAL A 68 6.25 -13.93 15.17
C VAL A 68 6.88 -15.26 14.77
N GLY A 69 6.21 -16.00 13.88
CA GLY A 69 6.67 -17.31 13.38
C GLY A 69 7.03 -17.36 11.91
N SER A 70 6.69 -16.32 11.14
CA SER A 70 6.99 -16.26 9.72
C SER A 70 8.43 -15.82 9.49
N LYS A 71 9.12 -16.44 8.53
CA LYS A 71 10.50 -16.06 8.15
C LYS A 71 10.56 -14.70 7.46
N ALA A 72 9.52 -14.42 6.69
CA ALA A 72 9.32 -13.18 5.97
C ALA A 72 8.10 -12.44 6.55
N VAL A 73 8.01 -11.14 6.27
CA VAL A 73 6.88 -10.30 6.65
C VAL A 73 5.95 -10.09 5.45
N GLY A 74 4.66 -9.90 5.73
CA GLY A 74 3.74 -9.27 4.81
C GLY A 74 3.84 -7.76 4.89
N VAL A 75 3.57 -7.07 3.79
CA VAL A 75 3.37 -5.61 3.77
C VAL A 75 1.97 -5.34 3.24
N ILE A 76 1.17 -4.54 3.92
CA ILE A 76 -0.14 -4.08 3.45
C ILE A 76 -0.14 -2.56 3.33
N SER A 77 -0.68 -2.05 2.23
CA SER A 77 -0.64 -0.63 1.89
C SER A 77 -1.90 -0.16 1.20
N ILE A 78 -2.15 1.15 1.25
CA ILE A 78 -3.22 1.79 0.49
C ILE A 78 -2.80 3.17 -0.02
N SER A 79 -3.23 3.54 -1.22
CA SER A 79 -3.00 4.86 -1.79
C SER A 79 -1.49 5.15 -1.92
N LYS A 80 -1.03 6.34 -1.50
CA LYS A 80 0.38 6.74 -1.53
C LYS A 80 1.33 5.70 -0.95
N SER A 81 0.99 4.98 0.12
CA SER A 81 1.91 3.98 0.67
C SER A 81 2.09 2.74 -0.20
N GLY A 82 1.27 2.59 -1.25
CA GLY A 82 1.41 1.53 -2.23
C GLY A 82 2.75 1.59 -2.95
N ASP A 83 3.24 2.79 -3.29
CA ASP A 83 4.55 2.93 -3.94
C ASP A 83 5.69 2.52 -2.99
N LEU A 84 5.61 2.89 -1.71
CA LEU A 84 6.55 2.45 -0.68
C LEU A 84 6.50 0.93 -0.49
N ALA A 85 5.32 0.31 -0.49
CA ALA A 85 5.20 -1.14 -0.36
C ALA A 85 5.85 -1.88 -1.52
N LEU A 86 5.68 -1.39 -2.75
CA LEU A 86 6.37 -1.95 -3.93
C LEU A 86 7.89 -1.76 -3.82
N SER A 87 8.35 -0.58 -3.37
CA SER A 87 9.77 -0.31 -3.17
C SER A 87 10.39 -1.17 -2.07
N ILE A 88 9.67 -1.38 -0.96
CA ILE A 88 10.06 -2.31 0.11
C ILE A 88 10.21 -3.72 -0.45
N ALA A 89 9.20 -4.23 -1.17
CA ALA A 89 9.24 -5.56 -1.77
C ALA A 89 10.36 -5.75 -2.80
N SER A 90 10.76 -4.68 -3.50
CA SER A 90 11.75 -4.74 -4.59
C SER A 90 13.19 -4.53 -4.13
N ASN A 91 13.40 -3.95 -2.94
CA ASN A 91 14.74 -3.53 -2.50
C ASN A 91 15.14 -4.08 -1.12
N LEU A 92 14.19 -4.47 -0.27
CA LEU A 92 14.48 -4.96 1.08
C LEU A 92 14.36 -6.49 1.16
N PRO A 93 15.19 -7.16 1.98
CA PRO A 93 15.09 -8.59 2.20
C PRO A 93 13.86 -8.95 3.04
N ASP A 94 13.53 -10.24 3.09
CA ASP A 94 12.54 -10.81 4.01
C ASP A 94 11.09 -10.29 3.83
N VAL A 95 10.74 -9.80 2.64
CA VAL A 95 9.36 -9.45 2.26
C VAL A 95 8.76 -10.59 1.45
N GLY A 96 7.83 -11.34 2.06
CA GLY A 96 7.25 -12.54 1.47
C GLY A 96 5.94 -12.27 0.73
N VAL A 97 5.19 -11.26 1.17
CA VAL A 97 3.88 -10.91 0.64
C VAL A 97 3.72 -9.40 0.62
N THR A 98 3.11 -8.86 -0.43
CA THR A 98 2.74 -7.44 -0.54
C THR A 98 1.31 -7.30 -1.02
N VAL A 99 0.45 -6.77 -0.15
CA VAL A 99 -0.93 -6.38 -0.45
C VAL A 99 -0.92 -4.89 -0.81
N TRP A 100 -1.21 -4.61 -2.06
CA TRP A 100 -1.21 -3.28 -2.65
C TRP A 100 -2.65 -2.89 -2.99
N ILE A 101 -3.15 -1.81 -2.38
CA ILE A 101 -4.55 -1.38 -2.54
C ILE A 101 -4.57 0.04 -3.13
N ASN A 102 -5.10 0.18 -4.35
CA ASN A 102 -5.28 1.46 -5.02
C ASN A 102 -4.03 2.37 -4.96
N GLY A 103 -2.83 1.82 -5.10
CA GLY A 103 -1.58 2.59 -5.08
C GLY A 103 -1.23 3.20 -6.44
N CYS A 104 0.00 3.69 -6.56
CA CYS A 104 0.63 4.02 -7.84
C CYS A 104 1.74 3.02 -8.18
N SER A 105 1.98 2.76 -9.47
CA SER A 105 3.07 1.89 -9.97
C SER A 105 4.44 2.59 -10.00
N ALA A 106 4.49 3.87 -9.63
CA ALA A 106 5.68 4.72 -9.62
C ALA A 106 5.83 5.42 -8.26
N ASN A 107 7.04 5.83 -7.92
CA ASN A 107 7.32 6.58 -6.70
C ASN A 107 6.77 8.00 -6.82
N THR A 108 5.75 8.35 -6.04
CA THR A 108 5.03 9.63 -6.14
C THR A 108 5.48 10.65 -5.09
N MET A 109 5.37 11.94 -5.43
CA MET A 109 5.51 13.13 -4.56
C MET A 109 6.88 13.41 -3.93
N LEU A 110 7.52 12.42 -3.30
CA LEU A 110 8.78 12.59 -2.59
C LEU A 110 9.84 11.64 -3.17
N PRO A 111 11.07 12.10 -3.42
CA PRO A 111 12.14 11.21 -3.86
C PRO A 111 12.42 10.15 -2.80
N LEU A 112 12.73 8.94 -3.25
CA LEU A 112 13.01 7.80 -2.40
C LEU A 112 14.52 7.54 -2.35
N TYR A 113 15.02 7.39 -1.14
CA TYR A 113 16.42 7.12 -0.84
C TYR A 113 16.56 5.75 -0.18
N TYR A 114 17.73 5.14 -0.37
CA TYR A 114 18.17 3.99 0.39
C TYR A 114 19.69 4.06 0.56
N ASN A 115 20.21 3.81 1.76
CA ASN A 115 21.65 3.90 2.04
C ASN A 115 22.26 5.24 1.56
N LYS A 116 21.58 6.35 1.86
CA LYS A 116 21.97 7.74 1.49
C LYS A 116 22.00 8.04 -0.01
N SER A 117 21.60 7.11 -0.86
CA SER A 117 21.54 7.30 -2.32
C SER A 117 20.10 7.42 -2.78
N GLN A 118 19.80 8.37 -3.65
CA GLN A 118 18.49 8.44 -4.28
C GLN A 118 18.34 7.25 -5.22
N ILE A 119 17.30 6.43 -5.00
CA ILE A 119 17.02 5.25 -5.82
C ILE A 119 15.88 5.48 -6.79
N LEU A 120 14.92 6.36 -6.45
CA LEU A 120 13.82 6.73 -7.34
C LEU A 120 13.50 8.23 -7.21
N PRO A 121 13.41 8.98 -8.33
CA PRO A 121 12.85 10.32 -8.32
C PRO A 121 11.34 10.31 -8.02
N ALA A 122 10.78 11.48 -7.69
CA ALA A 122 9.35 11.64 -7.48
C ALA A 122 8.61 11.85 -8.81
N LEU A 123 7.55 11.09 -9.04
CA LEU A 123 6.50 11.40 -10.00
C LEU A 123 5.70 12.56 -9.46
N MET A 124 5.72 13.65 -10.21
CA MET A 124 5.05 14.89 -9.83
C MET A 124 3.61 14.90 -10.32
N PHE A 125 2.88 15.92 -9.88
CA PHE A 125 1.49 16.13 -10.20
C PHE A 125 1.23 17.56 -10.67
N ASP A 126 0.16 17.75 -11.42
CA ASP A 126 -0.27 19.04 -11.96
C ASP A 126 -1.71 19.33 -11.52
N LEU A 127 -1.85 20.25 -10.54
CA LEU A 127 -3.14 20.65 -10.00
C LEU A 127 -4.01 21.41 -11.00
N SER A 128 -3.45 21.93 -12.10
CA SER A 128 -4.25 22.59 -13.14
C SER A 128 -5.16 21.60 -13.89
N ARG A 129 -4.89 20.29 -13.78
CA ARG A 129 -5.69 19.21 -14.38
C ARG A 129 -6.86 18.76 -13.49
N MET A 130 -7.08 19.41 -12.35
CA MET A 130 -8.25 19.16 -11.52
C MET A 130 -9.53 19.63 -12.22
N ILE A 131 -10.60 18.84 -12.10
CA ILE A 131 -11.88 19.14 -12.73
C ILE A 131 -12.89 19.51 -11.63
N PRO A 132 -13.47 20.73 -11.64
CA PRO A 132 -14.52 21.10 -10.70
C PRO A 132 -15.79 20.29 -10.97
N THR A 133 -16.58 20.05 -9.92
CA THR A 133 -17.86 19.33 -10.02
C THR A 133 -18.98 20.13 -9.36
N ASP A 134 -20.23 19.80 -9.69
CA ASP A 134 -21.42 20.47 -9.15
C ASP A 134 -21.55 20.35 -7.63
N SER A 135 -20.91 19.34 -7.03
CA SER A 135 -20.87 19.13 -5.58
C SER A 135 -19.99 20.15 -4.82
N GLY A 136 -19.17 20.92 -5.53
CA GLY A 136 -18.14 21.79 -4.97
C GLY A 136 -16.81 21.07 -4.64
N ALA A 137 -16.78 19.73 -4.68
CA ALA A 137 -15.54 18.96 -4.67
C ALA A 137 -14.91 18.89 -6.08
N PHE A 138 -13.64 18.52 -6.13
CA PHE A 138 -12.90 18.37 -7.38
C PHE A 138 -12.64 16.90 -7.70
N ASN A 139 -12.68 16.55 -8.99
CA ASN A 139 -12.12 15.30 -9.47
C ASN A 139 -10.61 15.49 -9.72
N CYS A 140 -9.79 14.75 -8.98
CA CYS A 140 -8.32 14.80 -9.08
C CYS A 140 -7.68 13.62 -9.80
N LYS A 141 -8.48 12.72 -10.40
CA LYS A 141 -8.01 11.49 -11.08
C LYS A 141 -6.87 11.72 -12.07
N TYR A 142 -6.90 12.87 -12.75
CA TYR A 142 -5.97 13.21 -13.82
C TYR A 142 -4.82 14.11 -13.36
N VAL A 143 -4.66 14.35 -12.07
CA VAL A 143 -3.63 15.27 -11.54
C VAL A 143 -2.24 14.65 -11.60
N MET A 144 -2.11 13.34 -11.38
CA MET A 144 -0.83 12.66 -11.50
C MET A 144 -0.30 12.69 -12.94
N GLN A 145 1.01 12.90 -13.09
CA GLN A 145 1.67 12.75 -14.37
C GLN A 145 1.65 11.27 -14.81
N ASN A 146 1.73 11.04 -16.12
CA ASN A 146 1.76 9.67 -16.64
C ASN A 146 3.11 9.01 -16.32
N PRO A 147 3.15 7.94 -15.50
CA PRO A 147 4.41 7.28 -15.15
C PRO A 147 5.07 6.56 -16.33
N LEU A 148 4.33 6.28 -17.42
CA LEU A 148 4.85 5.61 -18.62
C LEU A 148 5.42 6.58 -19.67
N ALA A 149 5.22 7.89 -19.51
CA ALA A 149 5.84 8.88 -20.39
C ALA A 149 7.36 8.80 -20.28
N GLU A 150 8.10 8.97 -21.38
CA GLU A 150 9.56 8.78 -21.43
C GLU A 150 10.30 9.56 -20.34
N GLU A 151 9.88 10.81 -20.08
CA GLU A 151 10.44 11.69 -19.06
C GLU A 151 10.21 11.19 -17.62
N ASN A 152 9.19 10.37 -17.40
CA ASN A 152 8.77 9.89 -16.08
C ASN A 152 9.17 8.44 -15.80
N LYS A 153 9.65 7.69 -16.80
CA LYS A 153 9.97 6.26 -16.65
C LYS A 153 10.96 5.97 -15.51
N ALA A 154 11.83 6.91 -15.17
CA ALA A 154 12.76 6.78 -14.04
C ALA A 154 12.07 6.66 -12.68
N THR A 155 10.80 7.07 -12.56
CA THR A 155 9.99 6.98 -11.33
C THR A 155 9.37 5.59 -11.15
N LEU A 156 9.35 4.74 -12.19
CA LEU A 156 8.71 3.43 -12.14
C LEU A 156 9.45 2.49 -11.19
N ILE A 157 8.69 1.82 -10.33
CA ILE A 157 9.26 0.91 -9.34
C ILE A 157 9.59 -0.43 -10.01
N PRO A 158 10.81 -0.97 -9.83
CA PRO A 158 11.26 -2.19 -10.51
C PRO A 158 10.73 -3.45 -9.81
N ILE A 159 9.42 -3.64 -9.82
CA ILE A 159 8.72 -4.74 -9.12
C ILE A 159 9.14 -6.14 -9.61
N GLU A 160 9.72 -6.24 -10.80
CA GLU A 160 10.32 -7.46 -11.33
C GLU A 160 11.47 -8.00 -10.46
N ARG A 161 12.07 -7.15 -9.62
CA ARG A 161 13.14 -7.52 -8.67
C ARG A 161 12.61 -8.18 -7.40
N ALA A 162 11.31 -8.04 -7.13
CA ALA A 162 10.72 -8.64 -5.95
C ALA A 162 10.58 -10.16 -6.11
N GLU A 163 10.93 -10.88 -5.04
CA GLU A 163 10.77 -12.34 -4.97
C GLU A 163 9.48 -12.74 -4.22
N GLY A 164 8.95 -11.85 -3.38
CA GLY A 164 7.69 -12.04 -2.65
C GLY A 164 6.47 -12.04 -3.57
N ARG A 165 5.32 -12.45 -3.04
CA ARG A 165 4.05 -12.49 -3.78
C ARG A 165 3.25 -11.19 -3.67
N PHE A 166 2.60 -10.78 -4.75
CA PHE A 166 1.74 -9.60 -4.77
C PHE A 166 0.25 -9.95 -4.77
N LEU A 167 -0.54 -9.21 -4.01
CA LEU A 167 -1.98 -9.08 -4.24
C LEU A 167 -2.24 -7.63 -4.66
N PHE A 168 -2.52 -7.45 -5.94
CA PHE A 168 -2.90 -6.16 -6.51
C PHE A 168 -4.41 -5.97 -6.42
N VAL A 169 -4.83 -4.85 -5.84
CA VAL A 169 -6.23 -4.50 -5.68
C VAL A 169 -6.46 -3.15 -6.33
N ALA A 170 -7.38 -3.09 -7.28
CA ALA A 170 -7.80 -1.87 -7.94
C ALA A 170 -9.31 -1.65 -7.79
N SER A 171 -9.69 -0.39 -7.68
CA SER A 171 -11.07 0.08 -7.73
C SER A 171 -11.31 0.73 -9.08
N GLU A 172 -12.34 0.30 -9.80
CA GLU A 172 -12.55 0.79 -11.17
C GLU A 172 -13.09 2.22 -11.21
N ASP A 173 -13.77 2.65 -10.15
CA ASP A 173 -14.23 4.03 -9.97
C ASP A 173 -13.34 4.82 -8.99
N ASP A 174 -12.04 4.51 -8.97
CA ASP A 174 -11.06 5.35 -8.27
C ASP A 174 -10.96 6.73 -8.95
N LEU A 175 -11.29 7.78 -8.19
CA LEU A 175 -11.24 9.19 -8.61
C LEU A 175 -10.03 9.95 -8.04
N ASN A 176 -9.15 9.29 -7.27
CA ASN A 176 -7.86 9.84 -6.87
C ASN A 176 -6.83 9.69 -7.99
N TRP A 177 -6.77 8.51 -8.62
CA TRP A 177 -5.94 8.20 -9.79
C TRP A 177 -6.41 6.90 -10.47
N ASP A 178 -5.79 6.52 -11.59
CA ASP A 178 -6.16 5.31 -12.34
C ASP A 178 -5.48 4.03 -11.81
N SER A 179 -5.96 3.53 -10.67
CA SER A 179 -5.41 2.31 -10.06
C SER A 179 -5.54 1.07 -10.95
N LYS A 180 -6.60 0.96 -11.76
CA LYS A 180 -6.77 -0.16 -12.69
C LYS A 180 -5.69 -0.16 -13.77
N ALA A 181 -5.45 0.99 -14.40
CA ALA A 181 -4.36 1.13 -15.37
C ALA A 181 -3.00 0.81 -14.73
N TYR A 182 -2.75 1.25 -13.49
CA TYR A 182 -1.51 0.90 -12.79
C TYR A 182 -1.37 -0.61 -12.55
N VAL A 183 -2.44 -1.32 -12.16
CA VAL A 183 -2.41 -2.78 -12.01
C VAL A 183 -2.13 -3.47 -13.35
N GLU A 184 -2.80 -3.07 -14.43
CA GLU A 184 -2.56 -3.63 -15.77
C GLU A 184 -1.10 -3.48 -16.21
N ASN A 185 -0.51 -2.29 -16.00
CA ASN A 185 0.89 -2.03 -16.31
C ASN A 185 1.87 -2.86 -15.45
N MET A 186 1.59 -3.00 -14.15
CA MET A 186 2.41 -3.81 -13.25
C MET A 186 2.35 -5.30 -13.62
N VAL A 187 1.15 -5.81 -13.92
CA VAL A 187 0.93 -7.19 -14.36
C VAL A 187 1.67 -7.46 -15.65
N GLU A 188 1.54 -6.59 -16.66
CA GLU A 188 2.26 -6.73 -17.92
C GLU A 188 3.79 -6.74 -17.70
N ARG A 189 4.29 -5.86 -16.83
CA ARG A 189 5.71 -5.80 -16.49
C ARG A 189 6.20 -7.10 -15.86
N LEU A 190 5.47 -7.68 -14.92
CA LEU A 190 5.82 -8.96 -14.31
C LEU A 190 5.80 -10.09 -15.34
N GLN A 191 4.78 -10.16 -16.18
CA GLN A 191 4.67 -11.17 -17.24
C GLN A 191 5.85 -11.09 -18.24
N ARG A 192 6.24 -9.88 -18.66
CA ARG A 192 7.40 -9.68 -19.55
C ARG A 192 8.73 -10.15 -18.94
N HIS A 193 8.83 -10.16 -17.61
CA HIS A 193 9.99 -10.66 -16.88
C HIS A 193 9.82 -12.13 -16.43
N GLY A 194 8.79 -12.83 -16.90
CA GLY A 194 8.55 -14.25 -16.58
C GLY A 194 8.13 -14.50 -15.14
N LYS A 195 7.59 -13.49 -14.46
CA LYS A 195 7.13 -13.56 -13.06
C LYS A 195 5.62 -13.82 -13.02
N ASP A 196 5.20 -14.79 -12.20
CA ASP A 196 3.80 -15.20 -11.97
C ASP A 196 3.40 -15.14 -10.48
N ASN A 197 4.25 -14.52 -9.66
CA ASN A 197 4.09 -14.33 -8.22
C ASN A 197 3.07 -13.24 -7.86
N TYR A 198 1.92 -13.18 -8.53
CA TYR A 198 0.89 -12.19 -8.24
C TYR A 198 -0.54 -12.73 -8.43
N GLU A 199 -1.46 -12.12 -7.70
CA GLU A 199 -2.89 -12.13 -7.96
C GLU A 199 -3.37 -10.69 -8.16
N SER A 200 -4.42 -10.50 -8.97
CA SER A 200 -5.08 -9.20 -9.10
C SER A 200 -6.59 -9.31 -8.92
N VAL A 201 -7.20 -8.27 -8.36
CA VAL A 201 -8.65 -8.13 -8.24
C VAL A 201 -9.04 -6.68 -8.52
N CYS A 202 -10.05 -6.51 -9.38
CA CYS A 202 -10.64 -5.22 -9.69
C CYS A 202 -12.09 -5.20 -9.19
N TYR A 203 -12.49 -4.13 -8.53
CA TYR A 203 -13.84 -3.96 -8.00
C TYR A 203 -14.60 -2.88 -8.77
N PRO A 204 -15.58 -3.26 -9.61
CA PRO A 204 -16.49 -2.31 -10.26
C PRO A 204 -17.29 -1.50 -9.23
N GLY A 205 -17.40 -0.19 -9.43
CA GLY A 205 -18.16 0.70 -8.55
C GLY A 205 -17.56 0.87 -7.14
N ALA A 206 -16.34 0.39 -6.89
CA ALA A 206 -15.57 0.76 -5.71
C ALA A 206 -14.77 2.05 -5.95
N GLY A 207 -14.50 2.78 -4.87
CA GLY A 207 -13.72 4.02 -4.88
C GLY A 207 -12.35 3.86 -4.23
N HIS A 208 -11.64 4.96 -4.06
CA HIS A 208 -10.23 4.96 -3.64
C HIS A 208 -9.95 4.32 -2.27
N TYR A 209 -10.81 4.54 -1.29
CA TYR A 209 -10.60 4.09 0.10
C TYR A 209 -11.27 2.76 0.40
N LEU A 210 -10.69 1.65 -0.06
CA LEU A 210 -11.12 0.31 0.36
C LEU A 210 -10.58 -0.03 1.77
N GLU A 211 -11.40 0.20 2.78
CA GLU A 211 -11.07 0.05 4.19
C GLU A 211 -11.55 -1.28 4.77
N PRO A 212 -11.20 -1.61 6.03
CA PRO A 212 -11.83 -2.73 6.72
C PRO A 212 -13.36 -2.56 6.79
N PRO A 213 -14.14 -3.65 6.68
CA PRO A 213 -15.56 -3.61 6.35
C PRO A 213 -16.43 -2.81 7.33
N TYR A 214 -17.58 -2.35 6.80
CA TYR A 214 -18.64 -1.67 7.55
C TYR A 214 -18.25 -0.29 8.09
N GLY A 215 -17.18 0.31 7.55
CA GLY A 215 -16.94 1.74 7.69
C GLY A 215 -18.02 2.55 6.96
N PRO A 216 -18.26 3.81 7.35
CA PRO A 216 -19.14 4.68 6.59
C PRO A 216 -18.53 4.99 5.22
N TYR A 217 -19.32 4.79 4.16
CA TYR A 217 -18.93 5.18 2.81
C TYR A 217 -18.77 6.71 2.73
N CYS A 218 -17.60 7.17 2.26
CA CYS A 218 -17.26 8.59 2.12
C CYS A 218 -16.91 8.92 0.66
N PRO A 219 -17.84 9.47 -0.14
CA PRO A 219 -17.59 9.75 -1.56
C PRO A 219 -16.61 10.90 -1.81
N SER A 220 -16.41 11.76 -0.81
CA SER A 220 -15.56 12.96 -0.93
C SER A 220 -15.13 13.47 0.44
N SER A 221 -13.90 13.99 0.53
CA SER A 221 -13.41 14.68 1.73
C SER A 221 -12.25 15.61 1.38
N PHE A 222 -11.72 16.32 2.38
CA PHE A 222 -10.55 17.19 2.18
C PHE A 222 -9.28 16.37 1.92
N HIS A 223 -8.62 16.61 0.79
CA HIS A 223 -7.36 15.97 0.46
C HIS A 223 -6.19 16.83 0.94
N GLY A 224 -5.39 16.32 1.89
CA GLY A 224 -4.30 17.07 2.53
C GLY A 224 -3.23 17.61 1.57
N VAL A 225 -2.80 16.82 0.59
CA VAL A 225 -1.82 17.26 -0.43
C VAL A 225 -2.41 18.27 -1.43
N VAL A 226 -3.64 18.03 -1.91
CA VAL A 226 -4.32 18.91 -2.88
C VAL A 226 -4.78 20.23 -2.22
N GLY A 227 -5.06 20.21 -0.91
CA GLY A 227 -5.53 21.37 -0.16
C GLY A 227 -6.99 21.77 -0.45
N LYS A 228 -7.78 20.86 -1.02
CA LYS A 228 -9.19 21.08 -1.39
C LYS A 228 -10.03 19.80 -1.17
N PRO A 229 -11.36 19.90 -1.06
CA PRO A 229 -12.24 18.74 -1.14
C PRO A 229 -12.14 18.06 -2.50
N VAL A 230 -11.97 16.74 -2.52
CA VAL A 230 -11.92 15.93 -3.74
C VAL A 230 -12.89 14.77 -3.67
N LEU A 231 -13.23 14.22 -4.84
CA LEU A 231 -13.99 12.98 -4.96
C LEU A 231 -13.06 11.76 -4.84
N TRP A 232 -13.53 10.74 -4.12
CA TRP A 232 -12.86 9.44 -3.98
C TRP A 232 -13.49 8.34 -4.84
N GLY A 233 -14.72 8.59 -5.30
CA GLY A 233 -15.49 7.69 -6.17
C GLY A 233 -16.17 6.53 -5.45
N GLY A 234 -16.71 5.63 -6.25
CA GLY A 234 -17.49 4.47 -5.85
C GLY A 234 -18.98 4.74 -5.69
N GLU A 235 -19.74 3.66 -5.51
CA GLU A 235 -21.15 3.66 -5.14
C GLU A 235 -21.29 2.95 -3.80
N ALA A 236 -22.10 3.48 -2.87
CA ALA A 236 -22.14 2.99 -1.49
C ALA A 236 -22.31 1.46 -1.36
N ALA A 237 -23.24 0.87 -2.13
CA ALA A 237 -23.50 -0.57 -2.09
C ALA A 237 -22.34 -1.40 -2.67
N SER A 238 -21.87 -1.03 -3.86
CA SER A 238 -20.76 -1.69 -4.55
C SER A 238 -19.46 -1.59 -3.75
N HIS A 239 -19.19 -0.42 -3.17
CA HIS A 239 -18.03 -0.15 -2.33
C HIS A 239 -18.05 -1.00 -1.05
N ALA A 240 -19.17 -1.02 -0.31
CA ALA A 240 -19.27 -1.83 0.90
C ALA A 240 -19.13 -3.33 0.61
N ALA A 241 -19.70 -3.81 -0.51
CA ALA A 241 -19.53 -5.20 -0.94
C ALA A 241 -18.07 -5.53 -1.28
N ALA A 242 -17.36 -4.60 -1.94
CA ALA A 242 -15.95 -4.74 -2.26
C ALA A 242 -15.08 -4.83 -0.99
N GLU A 243 -15.32 -4.00 0.03
CA GLU A 243 -14.59 -4.05 1.30
C GLU A 243 -14.77 -5.41 2.01
N VAL A 244 -16.01 -5.91 2.09
CA VAL A 244 -16.31 -7.21 2.72
C VAL A 244 -15.58 -8.35 2.01
N HIS A 245 -15.63 -8.37 0.67
CA HIS A 245 -14.94 -9.38 -0.12
C HIS A 245 -13.42 -9.26 0.02
N LEU A 246 -12.89 -8.05 -0.12
CA LEU A 246 -11.45 -7.77 -0.06
C LEU A 246 -10.87 -8.17 1.30
N TRP A 247 -11.56 -7.84 2.39
CA TRP A 247 -11.09 -8.15 3.74
C TRP A 247 -10.87 -9.65 3.94
N ARG A 248 -11.80 -10.48 3.46
CA ARG A 248 -11.63 -11.94 3.48
C ARG A 248 -10.45 -12.37 2.61
N LYS A 249 -10.37 -11.86 1.38
CA LYS A 249 -9.29 -12.20 0.42
C LYS A 249 -7.90 -11.84 0.96
N ILE A 250 -7.73 -10.68 1.59
CA ILE A 250 -6.48 -10.24 2.21
C ILE A 250 -6.04 -11.25 3.28
N GLN A 251 -6.94 -11.64 4.18
CA GLN A 251 -6.62 -12.60 5.23
C GLN A 251 -6.25 -13.97 4.67
N GLU A 252 -6.99 -14.46 3.67
CA GLU A 252 -6.71 -15.74 3.00
C GLU A 252 -5.34 -15.69 2.31
N PHE A 253 -5.06 -14.64 1.55
CA PHE A 253 -3.80 -14.46 0.82
C PHE A 253 -2.60 -14.38 1.78
N LEU A 254 -2.72 -13.59 2.85
CA LEU A 254 -1.67 -13.48 3.87
C LEU A 254 -1.43 -14.82 4.58
N ARG A 255 -2.48 -15.55 4.98
CA ARG A 255 -2.33 -16.87 5.63
C ARG A 255 -1.69 -17.91 4.71
N THR A 256 -2.09 -17.93 3.44
CA THR A 256 -1.55 -18.89 2.46
C THR A 256 -0.07 -18.68 2.19
N HIS A 257 0.41 -17.43 2.24
CA HIS A 257 1.74 -17.08 1.78
C HIS A 257 2.73 -16.64 2.87
N LEU A 258 2.27 -16.38 4.09
CA LEU A 258 3.11 -16.11 5.27
C LEU A 258 3.12 -17.29 6.24
N SER A 259 3.53 -18.46 5.75
CA SER A 259 3.60 -19.67 6.59
C SER A 259 4.51 -19.46 7.80
N CYS A 260 4.02 -19.82 8.98
CA CYS A 260 4.84 -19.90 10.19
C CYS A 260 5.49 -21.27 10.26
N ASP A 261 6.76 -21.32 10.68
CA ASP A 261 7.34 -22.58 11.09
C ASP A 261 6.59 -23.08 12.34
N ALA A 262 6.42 -24.41 12.47
CA ALA A 262 5.84 -24.99 13.67
C ALA A 262 6.62 -24.53 14.92
N PRO A 263 5.95 -24.26 16.05
CA PRO A 263 6.63 -23.77 17.25
C PRO A 263 7.76 -24.73 17.62
N GLN A 264 9.00 -24.23 17.65
CA GLN A 264 10.10 -24.94 18.29
C GLN A 264 9.84 -24.90 19.79
N THR A 265 9.12 -25.90 20.33
CA THR A 265 9.08 -26.19 21.76
C THR A 265 10.47 -26.64 22.20
N LYS A 266 11.40 -25.70 22.36
CA LYS A 266 12.51 -25.88 23.28
C LYS A 266 11.97 -25.60 24.66
N ALA A 267 11.60 -26.66 25.37
CA ALA A 267 11.44 -26.62 26.81
C ALA A 267 12.70 -25.95 27.39
N ARG A 268 12.53 -24.77 28.00
CA ARG A 268 13.56 -24.19 28.86
C ARG A 268 13.54 -25.04 30.14
N LEU A 269 14.44 -26.03 30.19
CA LEU A 269 14.89 -26.66 31.44
C LEU A 269 15.87 -25.73 32.13
#